data_AF-A0A8H6KZF5-F1
#
_entry.id   AF-A0A8H6KZF5-F1
#
_cell.length_a   1.000
_cell.length_b   1.000
_cell.length_c   1.000
_cell.angle_alpha   90.00
_cell.angle_beta   90.00
_cell.angle_gamma   90.00
#
_symmetry.space_group_name_H-M   'P 1'
#
loop_
_entity.id
_entity.type
_entity.pdbx_description
1 polymer ?
#
loop_
_entity_poly.entity_id
_entity_poly.type
_entity_poly.pdbx_seq_one_letter_code
_entity_poly.pdbx_strand_id
1 'polypeptide(L)'
;MPKLFAESITEKCDMLASSTSSRIELNLTQKYVFKSPIPFKEKGTEKPVNSKLTFHLNGAGLIEKHDEEWDHETNKQGDEGFMGKVQAFRKKTDAKLVEKTVPSDPSKV
;
A
#
# COMPACT_ATOMS: atom_id res chain seq x y z
N MET A 1 -11.07 -2.97 10.13
CA MET A 1 -10.29 -1.97 9.36
C MET A 1 -11.06 -1.59 8.10
N PRO A 2 -11.32 -0.31 7.81
CA PRO A 2 -11.96 0.10 6.56
C PRO A 2 -11.05 -0.25 5.37
N LYS A 3 -11.57 -1.00 4.39
CA LYS A 3 -10.85 -1.32 3.14
C LYS A 3 -10.51 -0.02 2.40
N LEU A 4 -9.22 0.30 2.33
CA LEU A 4 -8.64 1.48 1.68
C LEU A 4 -8.78 1.44 0.16
N PHE A 5 -8.73 0.23 -0.38
CA PHE A 5 -8.79 -0.03 -1.81
C PHE A 5 -10.21 -0.47 -2.18
N ALA A 6 -10.72 0.09 -3.27
CA ALA A 6 -11.91 -0.41 -3.94
C ALA A 6 -11.57 -1.72 -4.67
N GLU A 7 -10.37 -1.78 -5.25
CA GLU A 7 -9.90 -2.88 -6.08
C GLU A 7 -8.37 -2.94 -6.07
N SER A 8 -7.82 -4.13 -6.24
CA SER A 8 -6.40 -4.36 -6.49
C SER A 8 -6.27 -5.40 -7.59
N ILE A 9 -5.63 -5.05 -8.70
CA ILE A 9 -5.43 -5.93 -9.85
C ILE A 9 -3.94 -6.21 -9.97
N THR A 10 -3.58 -7.49 -10.06
CA THR A 10 -2.22 -7.88 -10.45
C THR A 10 -2.11 -7.75 -11.96
N GLU A 11 -1.27 -6.82 -12.43
CA GLU A 11 -1.06 -6.62 -13.86
C GLU A 11 0.09 -7.49 -14.38
N LYS A 12 1.13 -7.69 -13.57
CA LYS A 12 2.30 -8.48 -13.95
C LYS A 12 2.89 -9.20 -12.75
N CYS A 13 3.35 -10.43 -12.96
CA CYS A 13 4.09 -11.20 -11.97
C CYS A 13 5.19 -11.99 -12.69
N ASP A 14 6.42 -11.55 -12.56
CA ASP A 14 7.58 -12.20 -13.17
C ASP A 14 8.48 -12.81 -12.10
N MET A 15 8.90 -14.06 -12.30
CA MET A 15 9.95 -14.64 -11.48
C MET A 15 11.30 -14.11 -11.93
N LEU A 16 12.11 -13.64 -10.98
CA LEU A 16 13.45 -13.16 -11.25
C LEU A 16 14.43 -14.33 -11.40
N ALA A 17 15.38 -14.17 -12.33
CA ALA A 17 16.44 -15.15 -12.59
C ALA A 17 17.36 -15.39 -11.38
N SER A 18 17.35 -14.48 -10.40
CA SER A 18 18.05 -14.61 -9.11
C SER A 18 17.41 -15.65 -8.16
N SER A 19 16.28 -16.24 -8.52
CA SER A 19 15.61 -17.26 -7.70
C SER A 19 16.44 -18.55 -7.62
N THR A 20 16.48 -19.13 -6.43
CA THR A 20 17.16 -20.39 -6.09
C THR A 20 16.20 -21.36 -5.41
N SER A 21 16.65 -22.59 -5.12
CA SER A 21 15.84 -23.60 -4.42
C SER A 21 15.45 -23.19 -2.99
N SER A 22 16.19 -22.28 -2.35
CA SER A 22 15.92 -21.77 -1.01
C SER A 22 15.35 -20.35 -1.00
N ARG A 23 15.23 -19.70 -2.16
CA ARG A 23 14.81 -18.30 -2.25
C ARG A 23 14.08 -18.01 -3.57
N ILE A 24 12.84 -17.58 -3.52
CA ILE A 24 12.09 -17.16 -4.70
C ILE A 24 12.00 -15.64 -4.72
N GLU A 25 12.44 -15.02 -5.81
CA GLU A 25 12.30 -13.58 -6.01
C GLU A 25 11.31 -13.30 -7.15
N LEU A 26 10.30 -12.47 -6.88
CA LEU A 26 9.28 -12.07 -7.85
C LEU A 26 9.28 -10.55 -8.01
N ASN A 27 9.10 -10.08 -9.24
CA ASN A 27 8.66 -8.72 -9.52
C ASN A 27 7.15 -8.75 -9.74
N LEU A 28 6.42 -8.01 -8.91
CA LEU A 28 4.97 -7.93 -8.93
C LEU A 28 4.55 -6.49 -9.23
N THR A 29 3.82 -6.28 -10.32
CA THR A 29 3.18 -5.00 -10.62
C THR A 29 1.71 -5.09 -10.26
N GLN A 30 1.30 -4.27 -9.30
CA GLN A 30 -0.09 -4.19 -8.84
C GLN A 30 -0.67 -2.81 -9.14
N LYS A 31 -1.87 -2.80 -9.72
CA LYS A 31 -2.67 -1.61 -9.88
C LYS A 31 -3.66 -1.51 -8.73
N TYR A 32 -3.45 -0.53 -7.85
CA TYR A 32 -4.37 -0.23 -6.76
C TYR A 32 -5.36 0.85 -7.16
N VAL A 33 -6.64 0.58 -6.95
CA VAL A 33 -7.72 1.55 -7.09
C VAL A 33 -8.20 1.93 -5.70
N PHE A 34 -7.95 3.18 -5.30
CA PHE A 34 -8.39 3.70 -4.01
C PHE A 34 -9.89 3.97 -4.03
N LYS A 35 -10.54 3.91 -2.87
CA LYS A 35 -11.93 4.38 -2.78
C LYS A 35 -12.00 5.88 -3.02
N SER A 36 -13.04 6.34 -3.71
CA SER A 36 -13.26 7.79 -3.85
C SER A 36 -13.68 8.40 -2.51
N PRO A 37 -13.26 9.64 -2.20
CA PRO A 37 -13.85 10.42 -1.11
C PRO A 37 -15.25 10.95 -1.46
N ILE A 38 -15.73 10.78 -2.70
CA ILE A 38 -17.03 11.28 -3.17
C ILE A 38 -18.12 10.23 -2.84
N PRO A 39 -19.22 10.60 -2.14
CA PRO A 39 -20.22 9.64 -1.62
C PRO A 39 -20.92 8.74 -2.64
N PHE A 40 -20.85 9.07 -3.94
CA PHE A 40 -21.51 8.34 -5.03
C PHE A 40 -20.54 7.74 -6.05
N LYS A 41 -19.24 7.79 -5.79
CA LYS A 41 -18.22 7.24 -6.68
C LYS A 41 -17.42 6.19 -5.91
N GLU A 42 -17.52 4.93 -6.30
CA GLU A 42 -16.81 3.87 -5.56
C GLU A 42 -15.30 3.88 -5.84
N LYS A 43 -14.91 4.16 -7.08
CA LYS A 43 -13.52 4.16 -7.55
C LYS A 43 -12.92 5.57 -7.58
N GLY A 44 -11.80 5.75 -6.90
CA GLY A 44 -11.06 6.99 -6.78
C GLY A 44 -9.83 7.00 -7.70
N THR A 45 -8.71 7.47 -7.14
CA THR A 45 -7.41 7.50 -7.84
C THR A 45 -6.88 6.08 -8.06
N GLU A 46 -6.19 5.89 -9.17
CA GLU A 46 -5.48 4.65 -9.50
C GLU A 46 -3.98 4.89 -9.34
N LYS A 47 -3.26 3.93 -8.78
CA LYS A 47 -1.80 3.98 -8.68
C LYS A 47 -1.19 2.61 -8.99
N PRO A 48 -0.26 2.53 -9.96
CA PRO A 48 0.57 1.35 -10.12
C PRO A 48 1.65 1.32 -9.04
N VAL A 49 1.93 0.13 -8.52
CA VAL A 49 2.97 -0.15 -7.54
C VAL A 49 3.78 -1.34 -8.06
N ASN A 50 5.10 -1.20 -8.07
CA ASN A 50 5.99 -2.30 -8.40
C ASN A 50 6.63 -2.84 -7.12
N SER A 51 6.25 -4.03 -6.69
CA SER A 51 6.82 -4.70 -5.52
C SER A 51 7.83 -5.76 -5.94
N LYS A 52 9.00 -5.78 -5.31
CA LYS A 52 9.88 -6.94 -5.31
C LYS A 52 9.56 -7.80 -4.09
N LEU A 53 9.07 -9.01 -4.33
CA LEU A 53 8.78 -10.01 -3.31
C LEU A 53 9.93 -10.99 -3.22
N THR A 54 10.46 -11.20 -2.03
CA THR A 54 11.48 -12.22 -1.75
C THR A 54 10.92 -13.21 -0.75
N PHE A 55 10.75 -14.45 -1.15
CA PHE A 55 10.34 -15.56 -0.29
C PHE A 55 11.56 -16.39 0.08
N HIS A 56 11.77 -16.63 1.37
CA HIS A 56 12.77 -17.56 1.88
C HIS A 56 12.09 -18.88 2.19
N LEU A 57 12.61 -19.95 1.61
CA LEU A 57 12.06 -21.30 1.73
C LEU A 57 12.91 -22.12 2.72
N ASN A 58 12.24 -22.99 3.46
CA ASN A 58 12.91 -23.95 4.34
C ASN A 58 13.37 -25.20 3.57
N GLY A 59 14.01 -26.14 4.27
CA GLY A 59 14.50 -27.39 3.67
C GLY A 59 13.43 -28.29 3.05
N ALA A 60 12.15 -28.05 3.34
CA ALA A 60 11.01 -28.74 2.73
C ALA A 60 10.38 -27.95 1.55
N GLY A 61 10.97 -26.81 1.16
CA GLY A 61 10.46 -25.94 0.10
C GLY A 61 9.25 -25.09 0.50
N LEU A 62 8.94 -24.99 1.80
CA LEU A 62 7.84 -24.17 2.31
C LEU A 62 8.33 -22.76 2.66
N ILE A 63 7.47 -21.75 2.47
CA ILE A 63 7.78 -20.36 2.79
C ILE A 63 7.92 -20.17 4.30
N GLU A 64 9.11 -19.81 4.75
CA GLU A 64 9.40 -19.47 6.15
C GLU A 64 9.29 -17.97 6.42
N LYS A 65 9.73 -17.17 5.46
CA LYS A 65 9.75 -15.70 5.56
C LYS A 65 9.44 -15.10 4.20
N HIS A 66 8.76 -13.96 4.18
CA HIS A 66 8.71 -13.10 3.00
C HIS A 66 9.18 -11.69 3.36
N ASP A 67 9.91 -11.08 2.43
CA ASP A 67 10.29 -9.68 2.44
C ASP A 67 9.64 -9.01 1.22
N GLU A 68 9.08 -7.82 1.40
CA GLU A 68 8.45 -7.07 0.31
C GLU A 68 9.05 -5.66 0.23
N GLU A 69 9.59 -5.32 -0.93
CA GLU A 69 10.16 -4.01 -1.25
C GLU A 69 9.26 -3.29 -2.25
N TRP A 70 8.73 -2.12 -1.89
CA TRP A 70 7.77 -1.38 -2.71
C TRP A 70 8.52 -0.30 -3.52
N ASP A 71 8.26 -0.21 -4.82
CA ASP A 71 8.93 0.67 -5.78
C ASP A 71 10.47 0.53 -5.76
N HIS A 72 10.99 -0.68 -5.51
CA HIS A 72 12.42 -1.00 -5.32
C HIS A 72 13.10 -0.25 -4.15
N GLU A 73 12.32 0.38 -3.26
CA GLU A 73 12.81 0.87 -1.98
C GLU A 73 12.57 -0.20 -0.92
N THR A 74 13.64 -0.61 -0.23
CA THR A 74 13.53 -1.56 0.88
C THR A 74 12.60 -0.98 1.94
N ASN A 75 11.59 -1.75 2.34
CA ASN A 75 10.62 -1.33 3.35
C ASN A 75 11.34 -1.13 4.69
N LYS A 76 11.73 0.11 5.01
CA LYS A 76 12.18 0.48 6.34
C LYS A 76 10.96 0.38 7.27
N GLN A 77 11.13 -0.35 8.36
CA GLN A 77 10.09 -0.70 9.34
C GLN A 77 9.00 0.38 9.52
N GLY A 78 7.74 -0.05 9.40
CA GLY A 78 6.56 0.51 10.06
C GLY A 78 6.04 1.89 9.60
N ASP A 79 6.90 2.89 9.49
CA ASP A 79 6.49 4.31 9.42
C ASP A 79 6.94 5.05 8.15
N GLU A 80 7.89 4.52 7.37
CA GLU A 80 8.48 5.26 6.23
C GLU A 80 8.01 4.78 4.84
N GLY A 81 7.41 3.59 4.75
CA GLY A 81 7.00 2.96 3.49
C GLY A 81 5.69 3.49 2.88
N PHE A 82 5.21 2.83 1.82
CA PHE A 82 3.92 3.14 1.16
C PHE A 82 2.76 3.21 2.17
N MET A 83 2.73 2.31 3.17
CA MET A 83 1.75 2.35 4.25
C MET A 83 1.88 3.59 5.15
N GLY A 84 3.10 4.07 5.41
CA GLY A 84 3.36 5.34 6.08
C GLY A 84 2.86 6.54 5.27
N LYS A 85 3.09 6.54 3.94
CA LYS A 85 2.53 7.56 3.03
C LYS A 85 1.00 7.51 2.95
N VAL A 86 0.39 6.32 2.99
CA VAL A 86 -1.07 6.14 3.03
C VAL A 86 -1.66 6.57 4.38
N GLN A 87 -0.98 6.28 5.49
CA GLN A 87 -1.37 6.82 6.81
C GLN A 87 -1.22 8.35 6.86
N ALA A 88 -0.15 8.91 6.29
CA ALA A 88 0.03 10.35 6.17
C ALA A 88 -1.07 10.99 5.30
N PHE A 89 -1.49 10.32 4.22
CA PHE A 89 -2.62 10.75 3.39
C PHE A 89 -3.94 10.72 4.17
N ARG A 90 -4.20 9.67 4.96
CA ARG A 90 -5.36 9.61 5.88
C ARG A 90 -5.34 10.76 6.88
N LYS A 91 -4.21 10.97 7.57
CA LYS A 91 -4.03 12.07 8.53
C LYS A 91 -4.29 13.44 7.89
N LYS A 92 -3.78 13.68 6.67
CA LYS A 92 -4.04 14.92 5.93
C LYS A 92 -5.51 15.06 5.49
N THR A 93 -6.15 13.96 5.11
CA THR A 93 -7.55 13.99 4.64
C THR A 93 -8.52 14.18 5.80
N ASP A 94 -8.30 13.49 6.92
CA ASP A 94 -9.09 13.67 8.15
C ASP A 94 -8.91 15.09 8.72
N ALA A 95 -7.69 15.62 8.73
CA ALA A 95 -7.43 17.00 9.17
C ALA A 95 -8.18 18.04 8.32
N LYS A 96 -8.19 17.89 6.98
CA LYS A 96 -8.93 18.79 6.08
C LYS A 96 -10.44 18.69 6.24
N LEU A 97 -10.97 17.54 6.68
CA LEU A 97 -12.39 17.36 6.93
C LEU A 97 -12.82 18.04 8.24
N VAL A 98 -12.01 17.91 9.30
CA VAL A 98 -12.23 18.58 10.59
C VAL A 98 -12.10 20.09 10.46
N GLU A 99 -11.09 20.60 9.75
CA GLU A 99 -10.89 22.04 9.53
C GLU A 99 -12.07 22.69 8.79
N LYS A 100 -12.75 21.95 7.89
CA LYS A 100 -13.98 22.42 7.22
C LYS A 100 -15.24 22.33 8.07
N THR A 101 -15.21 21.58 9.17
CA THR A 101 -16.38 21.31 10.02
C THR A 101 -16.34 22.08 11.34
N VAL A 102 -15.17 22.57 11.75
CA VAL A 102 -15.03 23.49 12.89
C VAL A 102 -15.27 24.91 12.36
N PRO A 103 -16.37 25.59 12.73
CA PRO A 103 -16.51 27.01 12.44
C PRO A 103 -15.42 27.78 13.20
N SER A 104 -14.60 28.52 12.46
CA SER A 104 -13.67 29.51 13.01
C SER A 104 -14.46 30.70 13.56
N ASP A 105 -15.13 30.53 14.69
CA ASP A 105 -15.59 31.66 15.49
C ASP A 105 -15.58 31.30 16.98
N PRO A 106 -14.53 31.70 17.73
CA PRO A 106 -14.50 31.55 19.19
C PRO A 106 -15.41 32.56 19.91
N SER A 107 -16.29 33.31 19.23
CA SER A 107 -17.06 34.43 19.80
C SER A 107 -18.53 34.16 20.07
N LYS A 108 -18.95 32.89 20.20
CA LYS A 108 -20.30 32.54 20.71
C LYS A 108 -20.26 31.37 21.68
N VAL A 109 -19.80 31.64 22.90
CA VAL A 109 -20.28 30.99 24.13
C VAL A 109 -20.66 32.10 25.10
#